data_AF-A0A2H1KDP3-F1
#
_entry.id   AF-A0A2H1KDP3-F1
#
_cell.length_a   1.000
_cell.length_b   1.000
_cell.length_c   1.000
_cell.angle_alpha   90.00
_cell.angle_beta   90.00
_cell.angle_gamma   90.00
#
_symmetry.space_group_name_H-M   'P 1'
#
loop_
_entity.id
_entity.type
_entity.pdbx_description
1 polymer ?
#
loop_
_entity_poly.entity_id
_entity_poly.type
_entity_poly.pdbx_seq_one_letter_code
_entity_poly.pdbx_strand_id
1 'polypeptide(L)' 'MKPRPAHLLIRKVGVRGWEVRVVVADGGWTIATVGTAAEAVAIAVERIQERQARMQEVTS' A
#
# COMPACT_ATOMS: atom_id res chain seq x y z
N MET A 1 2.22 23.60 -5.44
CA MET A 1 1.50 22.48 -4.77
C MET A 1 2.46 21.75 -3.85
N LYS A 2 2.10 21.48 -2.60
CA LYS A 2 2.93 20.68 -1.68
C LYS A 2 2.91 19.21 -2.16
N PRO A 3 4.05 18.51 -2.28
CA PRO A 3 4.05 17.10 -2.69
C PRO A 3 3.29 16.27 -1.67
N ARG A 4 2.36 15.43 -2.15
CA ARG A 4 1.65 14.49 -1.27
C ARG A 4 2.62 13.40 -0.84
N PRO A 5 2.64 13.03 0.45
CA PRO A 5 3.49 11.94 0.91
C PRO A 5 3.06 10.61 0.26
N ALA A 6 4.02 9.68 0.20
CA ALA A 6 3.76 8.34 -0.27
C ALA A 6 2.70 7.66 0.62
N HIS A 7 1.71 7.04 0.00
CA HIS A 7 0.60 6.37 0.71
C HIS A 7 0.19 5.09 -0.02
N LEU A 8 -0.53 4.23 0.71
CA LEU A 8 -1.18 3.06 0.12
C LEU A 8 -2.60 3.42 -0.31
N LEU A 9 -2.98 2.95 -1.50
CA LEU A 9 -4.32 3.06 -2.04
C LEU A 9 -4.90 1.66 -2.17
N ILE A 10 -6.07 1.43 -1.59
CA ILE A 10 -6.87 0.22 -1.79
C ILE A 10 -8.06 0.61 -2.66
N ARG A 11 -8.25 -0.08 -3.78
CA ARG A 11 -9.40 0.16 -4.66
C ARG A 11 -9.98 -1.14 -5.21
N LYS A 12 -11.28 -1.13 -5.46
CA LYS A 12 -11.95 -2.24 -6.14
C LYS A 12 -11.57 -2.24 -7.63
N VAL A 13 -11.21 -3.41 -8.16
CA VAL A 13 -10.91 -3.66 -9.57
C VAL A 13 -11.81 -4.77 -10.09
N GLY A 14 -12.73 -4.43 -10.98
CA GLY A 14 -13.74 -5.35 -11.49
C GLY A 14 -14.75 -5.82 -10.44
N VAL A 15 -15.39 -6.96 -10.70
CA VAL A 15 -16.51 -7.45 -9.88
C VAL A 15 -16.05 -8.05 -8.55
N ARG A 16 -14.89 -8.71 -8.53
CA ARG A 16 -14.38 -9.51 -7.41
C ARG A 16 -12.91 -9.25 -7.05
N GLY A 17 -12.31 -8.20 -7.59
CA GLY A 17 -10.91 -7.88 -7.32
C GLY A 17 -10.76 -6.64 -6.43
N TRP A 18 -9.75 -6.67 -5.57
CA TRP A 18 -9.29 -5.53 -4.80
C TRP A 18 -7.80 -5.36 -5.02
N GLU A 19 -7.39 -4.16 -5.39
CA GLU A 19 -6.01 -3.81 -5.71
C GLU A 19 -5.41 -2.99 -4.58
N VAL A 20 -4.18 -3.32 -4.18
CA VAL A 20 -3.35 -2.54 -3.26
C VAL A 20 -2.23 -1.89 -4.06
N ARG A 21 -2.13 -0.56 -4.05
CA ARG A 21 -1.10 0.22 -4.75
C ARG A 21 -0.30 1.08 -3.79
N VAL A 22 0.99 1.25 -4.08
CA VAL A 22 1.77 2.39 -3.56
C VAL A 22 1.56 3.56 -4.50
N VAL A 23 1.29 4.73 -3.93
CA VAL A 23 1.19 5.99 -4.66
C VAL A 23 2.26 6.94 -4.12
N VAL A 24 3.06 7.49 -5.02
CA VAL A 24 4.09 8.51 -4.79
C VAL A 24 3.80 9.73 -5.67
N ALA A 25 4.64 10.77 -5.59
CA ALA A 25 4.43 12.00 -6.37
C ALA A 25 4.39 11.75 -7.89
N ASP A 26 5.25 10.85 -8.39
CA ASP A 26 5.44 10.62 -9.83
C ASP A 26 4.59 9.46 -10.39
N GLY A 27 3.69 8.90 -9.58
CA GLY A 27 2.82 7.81 -10.00
C GLY A 27 2.64 6.75 -8.92
N GLY A 28 2.59 5.48 -9.33
CA GLY A 28 2.39 4.39 -8.39
C GLY A 28 2.38 3.04 -9.07
N TRP A 29 2.52 1.99 -8.27
CA TRP A 29 2.52 0.60 -8.76
C TRP A 29 1.69 -0.29 -7.84
N THR A 30 1.21 -1.38 -8.41
CA THR A 30 0.39 -2.38 -7.73
C THR A 30 1.29 -3.35 -6.99
N ILE A 31 0.99 -3.58 -5.71
CA ILE A 31 1.69 -4.55 -4.86
C ILE A 31 0.92 -5.88 -4.84
N ALA A 32 -0.41 -5.82 -4.82
CA ALA A 32 -1.25 -6.99 -4.75
C ALA A 32 -2.60 -6.78 -5.44
N THR A 33 -3.18 -7.86 -5.95
CA THR A 33 -4.60 -7.95 -6.33
C THR A 33 -5.18 -9.19 -5.68
N VAL A 34 -6.27 -9.03 -4.94
CA VAL A 34 -6.85 -10.07 -4.08
C VAL A 34 -8.37 -10.13 -4.23
N GLY A 35 -8.99 -11.17 -3.69
CA GLY A 35 -10.42 -11.43 -3.88
C GLY A 35 -11.33 -10.57 -2.98
N THR A 36 -10.81 -10.12 -1.84
CA THR A 36 -11.61 -9.45 -0.81
C THR A 36 -10.98 -8.16 -0.31
N ALA A 37 -11.81 -7.23 0.17
CA ALA A 37 -11.34 -5.99 0.77
C ALA A 37 -10.52 -6.25 2.04
N ALA A 38 -10.92 -7.26 2.82
CA ALA A 38 -10.25 -7.63 4.07
C ALA A 38 -8.81 -8.11 3.81
N GLU A 39 -8.60 -8.97 2.80
CA GLU A 39 -7.25 -9.38 2.36
C GLU A 39 -6.43 -8.17 1.92
N ALA A 40 -7.02 -7.24 1.16
CA ALA A 40 -6.32 -6.07 0.66
C ALA A 40 -5.86 -5.15 1.81
N VAL A 41 -6.70 -4.98 2.84
CA VAL A 41 -6.37 -4.21 4.04
C VAL A 41 -5.28 -4.92 4.86
N ALA A 42 -5.38 -6.24 5.04
CA ALA A 42 -4.37 -7.00 5.76
C ALA A 42 -2.98 -6.84 5.13
N ILE A 43 -2.89 -7.01 3.80
CA ILE A 43 -1.65 -6.80 3.05
C ILE A 43 -1.14 -5.36 3.20
N ALA A 44 -2.02 -4.36 3.12
CA ALA A 44 -1.61 -2.97 3.25
C ALA A 44 -1.02 -2.68 4.65
N VAL A 45 -1.64 -3.20 5.70
CA VAL A 45 -1.15 -3.05 7.09
C VAL A 45 0.20 -3.74 7.28
N GLU A 46 0.35 -4.98 6.80
CA GLU A 46 1.61 -5.72 6.86
C GLU A 46 2.74 -4.92 6.19
N ARG A 47 2.51 -4.36 5.01
CA ARG A 47 3.50 -3.54 4.30
C ARG A 47 3.89 -2.27 5.06
N ILE A 48 2.94 -1.64 5.77
CA ILE A 48 3.23 -0.49 6.63
C ILE A 48 4.13 -0.93 7.78
N GLN A 49 3.80 -2.04 8.45
CA GLN A 49 4.55 -2.57 9.59
C GLN A 49 5.98 -2.97 9.19
N GLU A 50 6.15 -3.71 8.09
CA GLU A 50 7.48 -4.07 7.55
C GLU A 50 8.34 -2.83 7.28
N ARG A 51 7.73 -1.76 6.75
CA ARG A 51 8.45 -0.52 6.49
C ARG A 51 8.84 0.20 7.77
N GLN A 52 7.96 0.24 8.77
CA GLN A 52 8.26 0.86 10.06
C GLN A 52 9.39 0.11 10.79
N ALA A 53 9.37 -1.23 10.79
CA ALA A 53 10.44 -2.05 11.39
C ALA A 53 11.80 -1.73 10.76
N ARG A 54 11.89 -1.72 9.42
CA ARG A 54 13.13 -1.36 8.72
C ARG A 54 13.61 0.07 9.01
N MET A 55 12.71 1.02 9.20
CA MET A 55 13.09 2.40 9.53
C MET A 55 13.67 2.52 10.94
N GLN A 56 13.19 1.72 11.90
CA GLN A 56 13.75 1.68 13.25
C GLN A 56 15.16 1.08 13.26
N GLU A 57 15.38 0.01 12.48
CA GLU A 57 16.70 -0.63 12.35
C GLU A 57 17.77 0.29 11.76
N VAL A 58 17.42 1.14 10.79
CA VAL A 58 18.37 2.08 10.16
C VAL A 58 18.72 3.28 11.05
N THR A 59 17.87 3.59 12.03
CA THR A 59 18.05 4.76 12.92
C THR A 59 18.75 4.40 14.24
N SER A 60 19.04 3.12 14.48
CA SER A 60 19.66 2.61 15.73
C SER A 60 21.17 2.43 15.63
#